data_AF-A0A8J4RDN6-F1
#
_entry.id   AF-A0A8J4RDN6-F1
#
_cell.length_a   1.000
_cell.length_b   1.000
_cell.length_c   1.000
_cell.angle_alpha   90.00
_cell.angle_beta   90.00
_cell.angle_gamma   90.00
#
_symmetry.space_group_name_H-M   'P 1'
#
loop_
_entity.id
_entity.type
_entity.pdbx_description
1 polymer ?
#
loop_
_entity_poly.entity_id
_entity_poly.type
_entity_poly.pdbx_seq_one_letter_code
_entity_poly.pdbx_strand_id
1 'polypeptide(L)'
;MSDHGEGPVIGIDLGMTYSCVAVWQHDHIVIIVNDQGMRTTPSYVAFTHIERLVGDAAKNQAARNPANSISDAKRLIGRRFSDPLVQSDINLWPFKIIEGPGDKPMIIVDYKGEEKHFSAEETSSMVLRMMREIAEAYLGTTVKNAVVTVPAYFNDSQRSEDGARAWDRP
;
A
#
# COMPACT_ATOMS: atom_id res chain seq x y z
N MET A 1 24.48 -21.39 -9.40
CA MET A 1 23.43 -21.65 -8.40
C MET A 1 22.71 -20.34 -8.18
N SER A 2 21.42 -20.28 -8.49
CA SER A 2 20.62 -19.05 -8.38
C SER A 2 20.27 -18.80 -6.91
N ASP A 3 20.44 -17.53 -6.51
CA ASP A 3 20.18 -16.92 -5.19
C ASP A 3 18.67 -16.91 -4.85
N HIS A 4 18.06 -18.10 -4.78
CA HIS A 4 16.64 -18.25 -4.41
C HIS A 4 16.54 -18.73 -2.95
N GLY A 5 16.72 -17.81 -2.01
CA GLY A 5 16.35 -18.06 -0.61
C GLY A 5 17.29 -17.51 0.47
N GLU A 6 18.40 -16.83 0.12
CA GLU A 6 19.25 -16.20 1.13
C GLU A 6 18.75 -14.79 1.46
N GLY A 7 18.45 -14.56 2.75
CA GLY A 7 18.09 -13.25 3.28
C GLY A 7 16.91 -13.28 4.26
N PRO A 8 16.76 -12.21 5.08
CA PRO A 8 15.66 -12.11 6.04
C PRO A 8 14.29 -12.16 5.32
N VAL A 9 13.34 -12.86 5.93
CA VAL A 9 11.94 -12.88 5.51
C VAL A 9 11.13 -12.06 6.50
N ILE A 10 10.34 -11.11 5.99
CA ILE A 10 9.43 -10.29 6.80
C ILE A 10 7.98 -10.72 6.63
N GLY A 11 7.19 -10.57 7.69
CA GLY A 11 5.73 -10.63 7.63
C GLY A 11 5.17 -9.22 7.56
N ILE A 12 4.28 -8.95 6.60
CA ILE A 12 3.60 -7.68 6.46
C ILE A 12 2.10 -7.90 6.62
N ASP A 13 1.51 -7.23 7.61
CA ASP A 13 0.07 -7.03 7.64
C ASP A 13 -0.27 -5.77 6.86
N LEU A 14 -0.75 -5.95 5.64
CA LEU A 14 -1.19 -4.84 4.81
C LEU A 14 -2.67 -4.56 5.15
N GLY A 15 -2.93 -3.84 6.24
CA GLY A 15 -4.30 -3.51 6.62
C GLY A 15 -4.93 -2.41 5.75
N MET A 16 -6.24 -2.19 5.93
CA MET A 16 -6.99 -1.15 5.21
C MET A 16 -6.58 0.27 5.65
N THR A 17 -6.44 0.48 6.95
CA THR A 17 -6.16 1.79 7.55
C THR A 17 -4.72 1.91 8.06
N TYR A 18 -4.17 0.81 8.57
CA TYR A 18 -2.80 0.73 9.05
C TYR A 18 -2.17 -0.56 8.60
N SER A 19 -0.86 -0.52 8.41
CA SER A 19 -0.04 -1.67 8.12
C SER A 19 1.03 -1.86 9.19
N CYS A 20 1.48 -3.09 9.37
CA CYS A 20 2.58 -3.41 10.28
C CYS A 20 3.56 -4.35 9.59
N VAL A 21 4.80 -4.33 10.06
CA VAL A 21 5.86 -5.21 9.57
C VAL A 21 6.57 -5.86 10.74
N ALA A 22 6.82 -7.15 10.62
CA ALA A 22 7.46 -7.97 11.63
C ALA A 22 8.52 -8.88 11.01
N VAL A 23 9.50 -9.27 11.82
CA VAL A 23 10.55 -10.21 11.45
C VAL A 23 10.70 -11.27 12.54
N TRP A 24 10.96 -12.52 12.14
CA TRP A 24 11.37 -13.56 13.06
C TRP A 24 12.89 -13.53 13.22
N GLN A 25 13.39 -13.27 14.42
CA GLN A 25 14.83 -13.23 14.70
C GLN A 25 15.10 -13.68 16.14
N HIS A 26 16.20 -14.40 16.36
CA HIS A 26 16.60 -14.89 17.69
C HIS A 26 15.45 -15.62 18.44
N ASP A 27 14.77 -16.53 17.74
CA ASP A 27 13.64 -17.33 18.26
C ASP A 27 12.45 -16.54 18.83
N HIS A 28 12.25 -15.30 18.38
CA HIS A 28 11.04 -14.54 18.68
C HIS A 28 10.61 -13.64 17.52
N ILE A 29 9.36 -13.18 17.59
CA ILE A 29 8.80 -12.20 16.66
C ILE A 29 9.17 -10.80 17.16
N VAL A 30 9.73 -9.98 16.28
CA VAL A 30 9.92 -8.56 16.50
C VAL A 30 8.97 -7.77 15.60
N ILE A 31 8.10 -6.95 16.20
CA ILE A 31 7.32 -5.95 15.47
C ILE A 31 8.19 -4.70 15.33
N ILE A 32 8.48 -4.31 14.10
CA ILE A 32 9.40 -3.22 13.79
C ILE A 32 8.65 -1.89 13.93
N VAL A 33 9.29 -0.90 14.56
CA VAL A 33 8.77 0.46 14.65
C VAL A 33 9.16 1.27 13.43
N ASN A 34 8.27 2.16 12.97
CA ASN A 34 8.61 3.13 11.95
C ASN A 34 9.52 4.25 12.51
N ASP A 35 9.88 5.20 11.66
CA ASP A 35 10.71 6.37 11.98
C ASP A 35 10.11 7.29 13.05
N GLN A 36 8.80 7.22 13.27
CA GLN A 36 8.08 7.91 14.34
C GLN A 36 8.01 7.10 15.65
N GLY A 37 8.61 5.90 15.71
CA GLY A 37 8.57 5.02 16.87
C GLY A 37 7.25 4.23 17.01
N MET A 38 6.41 4.22 15.98
CA MET A 38 5.11 3.55 15.98
C MET A 38 5.20 2.14 15.40
N ARG A 39 4.51 1.17 16.03
CA ARG A 39 4.46 -0.23 15.56
C ARG A 39 3.52 -0.46 14.38
N THR A 40 2.74 0.55 14.01
CA THR A 40 1.85 0.54 12.87
C THR A 40 2.05 1.83 12.09
N THR A 41 1.94 1.75 10.77
CA THR A 41 2.07 2.89 9.86
C THR A 41 0.75 3.06 9.11
N PRO A 42 0.19 4.28 9.00
CA PRO A 42 -1.02 4.50 8.22
C PRO A 42 -0.90 3.98 6.77
N SER A 43 -1.93 3.33 6.27
CA SER A 43 -2.04 2.90 4.87
C SER A 43 -2.51 4.07 4.00
N TYR A 44 -1.75 5.16 4.05
CA TYR A 44 -2.00 6.41 3.35
C TYR A 44 -0.91 6.67 2.32
N VAL A 45 -1.31 7.18 1.16
CA VAL A 45 -0.41 7.69 0.13
C VAL A 45 -0.89 9.07 -0.26
N ALA A 46 -0.01 10.07 -0.26
CA ALA A 46 -0.35 11.40 -0.72
C ALA A 46 0.57 11.87 -1.84
N PHE A 47 0.00 12.56 -2.80
CA PHE A 47 0.70 13.12 -3.94
C PHE A 47 0.73 14.65 -3.82
N THR A 48 1.91 15.21 -4.04
CA THR A 48 2.13 16.65 -3.97
C THR A 48 2.83 17.15 -5.25
N HIS A 49 3.02 18.45 -5.36
CA HIS A 49 3.77 19.04 -6.47
C HIS A 49 5.28 18.73 -6.41
N ILE A 50 5.80 18.22 -5.28
CA ILE A 50 7.23 17.96 -5.07
C ILE A 50 7.51 16.46 -5.04
N GLU A 51 6.76 15.76 -4.20
CA GLU A 51 7.04 14.37 -3.84
C GLU A 51 5.78 13.59 -3.51
N ARG A 52 5.97 12.29 -3.33
CA ARG A 52 4.95 11.36 -2.87
C ARG A 52 5.26 11.01 -1.43
N LEU A 53 4.29 11.22 -0.55
CA LEU A 53 4.36 10.90 0.86
C LEU A 53 3.61 9.58 1.11
N VAL A 54 4.09 8.79 2.07
CA VAL A 54 3.44 7.53 2.49
C VAL A 54 3.42 7.49 4.03
N GLY A 55 2.44 6.81 4.62
CA GLY A 55 2.39 6.62 6.06
C GLY A 55 1.94 7.87 6.83
N ASP A 56 2.61 8.14 7.95
CA ASP A 56 2.27 9.25 8.83
C ASP A 56 2.37 10.61 8.13
N ALA A 57 3.38 10.80 7.27
CA ALA A 57 3.54 12.03 6.50
C ALA A 57 2.33 12.30 5.57
N ALA A 58 1.83 11.26 4.89
CA ALA A 58 0.66 11.36 4.03
C ALA A 58 -0.62 11.67 4.83
N LYS A 59 -0.82 10.95 5.94
CA LYS A 59 -1.98 11.13 6.82
C LYS A 59 -2.03 12.53 7.45
N ASN A 60 -0.89 13.05 7.90
CA ASN A 60 -0.80 14.35 8.58
C ASN A 60 -1.24 15.52 7.71
N GLN A 61 -1.08 15.42 6.38
CA GLN A 61 -1.48 16.48 5.44
C GLN A 61 -2.82 16.22 4.75
N ALA A 62 -3.50 15.10 5.03
CA ALA A 62 -4.74 14.70 4.35
C ALA A 62 -5.86 15.76 4.44
N ALA A 63 -5.97 16.46 5.57
CA ALA A 63 -6.95 17.54 5.73
C ALA A 63 -6.69 18.77 4.86
N ARG A 64 -5.43 19.00 4.46
CA ARG A 64 -5.02 20.16 3.62
C ARG A 64 -4.99 19.83 2.13
N ASN A 65 -4.84 18.54 1.79
CA ASN A 65 -4.73 18.05 0.42
C ASN A 65 -5.61 16.80 0.21
N PRO A 66 -6.93 16.87 0.49
CA PRO A 66 -7.76 15.68 0.59
C PRO A 66 -7.96 14.99 -0.77
N ALA A 67 -8.00 15.74 -1.87
CA ALA A 67 -8.18 15.19 -3.22
C ALA A 67 -6.99 14.34 -3.71
N ASN A 68 -5.81 14.54 -3.15
CA ASN A 68 -4.59 13.82 -3.52
C ASN A 68 -4.03 12.96 -2.37
N SER A 69 -4.84 12.72 -1.34
CA SER A 69 -4.48 11.90 -0.18
C SER A 69 -5.37 10.67 -0.13
N ILE A 70 -4.79 9.54 -0.48
CA ILE A 70 -5.49 8.29 -0.72
C ILE A 70 -5.41 7.42 0.54
N SER A 71 -6.58 6.97 0.98
CA SER A 71 -6.77 6.00 2.05
C SER A 71 -7.77 4.93 1.60
N ASP A 72 -7.81 3.81 2.32
CA ASP A 72 -8.75 2.71 2.06
C ASP A 72 -8.72 2.15 0.63
N ALA A 73 -7.62 2.35 -0.11
CA ALA A 73 -7.46 1.87 -1.48
C ALA A 73 -7.76 0.37 -1.62
N LYS A 74 -7.51 -0.41 -0.55
CA LYS A 74 -7.85 -1.84 -0.46
C LYS A 74 -9.30 -2.19 -0.77
N ARG A 75 -10.25 -1.27 -0.56
CA ARG A 75 -11.66 -1.48 -0.88
C ARG A 75 -11.90 -1.69 -2.38
N LEU A 76 -11.00 -1.18 -3.21
CA LEU A 76 -11.08 -1.22 -4.66
C LEU A 76 -10.34 -2.42 -5.30
N ILE A 77 -9.47 -3.11 -4.55
CA ILE A 77 -8.63 -4.20 -5.09
C ILE A 77 -9.52 -5.34 -5.62
N GLY A 78 -9.24 -5.78 -6.84
CA GLY A 78 -9.97 -6.79 -7.60
C GLY A 78 -11.48 -6.55 -7.75
N ARG A 79 -11.93 -5.31 -7.59
CA ARG A 79 -13.29 -4.89 -7.92
C ARG A 79 -13.35 -4.23 -9.29
N ARG A 80 -14.56 -4.21 -9.84
CA ARG A 80 -14.89 -3.46 -11.05
C ARG A 80 -15.35 -2.07 -10.69
N PHE A 81 -15.10 -1.08 -11.54
CA PHE A 81 -15.61 0.27 -11.37
C PHE A 81 -17.14 0.25 -11.32
N SER A 82 -17.77 -0.56 -12.18
CA SER A 82 -19.23 -0.76 -12.22
C SER A 82 -19.85 -1.49 -11.01
N ASP A 83 -19.06 -2.02 -10.07
CA ASP A 83 -19.57 -2.69 -8.87
C ASP A 83 -20.42 -1.70 -8.03
N PRO A 84 -21.68 -2.03 -7.68
CA PRO A 84 -22.53 -1.15 -6.87
C PRO A 84 -21.91 -0.73 -5.54
N LEU A 85 -21.09 -1.59 -4.93
CA LEU A 85 -20.36 -1.24 -3.70
C LEU A 85 -19.27 -0.19 -3.97
N VAL A 86 -18.57 -0.29 -5.10
CA VAL A 86 -17.59 0.73 -5.52
C VAL A 86 -18.29 2.05 -5.82
N GLN A 87 -19.40 2.02 -6.55
CA GLN A 87 -20.19 3.22 -6.86
C GLN A 87 -20.72 3.91 -5.60
N SER A 88 -21.12 3.13 -4.58
CA SER A 88 -21.51 3.68 -3.28
C SER A 88 -20.32 4.32 -2.54
N ASP A 89 -19.19 3.61 -2.46
CA ASP A 89 -18.01 4.07 -1.72
C ASP A 89 -17.35 5.31 -2.38
N ILE A 90 -17.42 5.45 -3.71
CA ILE A 90 -16.88 6.62 -4.46
C ILE A 90 -17.41 7.95 -3.91
N ASN A 91 -18.67 7.99 -3.47
CA ASN A 91 -19.29 9.23 -2.98
C ASN A 91 -18.80 9.63 -1.57
N LEU A 92 -18.08 8.76 -0.89
CA LEU A 92 -17.57 8.99 0.47
C LEU A 92 -16.13 9.51 0.46
N TRP A 93 -15.40 9.33 -0.63
CA TRP A 93 -14.00 9.73 -0.71
C TRP A 93 -13.82 11.14 -1.27
N PRO A 94 -12.81 11.87 -0.77
CA PRO A 94 -12.48 13.20 -1.29
C PRO A 94 -11.70 13.18 -2.61
N PHE A 95 -11.13 12.03 -2.98
CA PHE A 95 -10.38 11.83 -4.21
C PHE A 95 -11.27 11.23 -5.30
N LYS A 96 -10.95 11.53 -6.56
CA LYS A 96 -11.76 11.11 -7.70
C LYS A 96 -11.34 9.70 -8.15
N ILE A 97 -12.34 8.88 -8.49
CA ILE A 97 -12.15 7.58 -9.12
C ILE A 97 -12.86 7.60 -10.47
N ILE A 98 -12.22 7.04 -11.50
CA ILE A 98 -12.78 6.88 -12.84
C ILE A 98 -12.74 5.42 -13.28
N GLU A 99 -13.53 5.13 -14.32
CA GLU A 99 -13.41 3.89 -15.07
C GLU A 99 -12.11 3.90 -15.87
N GLY A 100 -11.27 2.88 -15.64
CA GLY A 100 -10.09 2.58 -16.42
C GLY A 100 -10.28 1.36 -17.32
N PRO A 101 -9.21 0.91 -18.00
CA PRO A 101 -9.27 -0.22 -18.92
C PRO A 101 -9.84 -1.48 -18.27
N GLY A 102 -10.79 -2.13 -18.95
CA GLY A 102 -11.40 -3.38 -18.47
C GLY A 102 -12.31 -3.21 -17.27
N ASP A 103 -12.94 -2.03 -17.12
CA ASP A 103 -13.83 -1.69 -15.99
C ASP A 103 -13.07 -1.71 -14.65
N LYS A 104 -11.81 -1.30 -14.66
CA LYS A 104 -10.96 -1.23 -13.46
C LYS A 104 -11.07 0.16 -12.82
N PRO A 105 -11.33 0.29 -11.51
CA PRO A 105 -11.34 1.60 -10.87
C PRO A 105 -9.93 2.21 -10.80
N MET A 106 -9.79 3.45 -11.28
CA MET A 106 -8.54 4.20 -11.28
C MET A 106 -8.69 5.48 -10.47
N ILE A 107 -7.77 5.71 -9.54
CA ILE A 107 -7.71 6.87 -8.65
C ILE A 107 -6.98 7.99 -9.39
N ILE A 108 -7.61 9.17 -9.48
CA ILE A 108 -7.03 10.36 -10.09
C ILE A 108 -6.41 11.23 -9.01
N VAL A 109 -5.17 11.65 -9.25
CA VAL A 109 -4.44 12.62 -8.41
C VAL A 109 -3.69 13.62 -9.28
N ASP A 110 -3.47 14.82 -8.76
CA ASP A 110 -2.44 15.73 -9.26
C ASP A 110 -1.12 15.37 -8.59
N TYR A 111 -0.13 15.01 -9.40
CA TYR A 111 1.22 14.75 -8.93
C TYR A 111 2.21 15.50 -9.79
N LYS A 112 3.00 16.39 -9.17
CA LYS A 112 3.95 17.26 -9.86
C LYS A 112 3.32 18.13 -10.96
N GLY A 113 2.07 18.58 -10.75
CA GLY A 113 1.35 19.42 -11.70
C GLY A 113 0.80 18.68 -12.91
N GLU A 114 0.81 17.34 -12.89
CA GLU A 114 0.24 16.49 -13.92
C GLU A 114 -0.84 15.58 -13.32
N GLU A 115 -1.94 15.41 -14.05
CA GLU A 115 -2.93 14.39 -13.71
C GLU A 115 -2.31 12.99 -13.89
N LYS A 116 -2.38 12.18 -12.84
CA LYS A 116 -1.93 10.78 -12.83
C LYS A 116 -3.06 9.88 -12.39
N HIS A 117 -3.09 8.68 -12.97
CA HIS A 117 -4.07 7.66 -12.64
C HIS A 117 -3.35 6.48 -12.00
N PHE A 118 -3.78 6.08 -10.81
CA PHE A 118 -3.21 4.95 -10.08
C PHE A 118 -4.30 3.92 -9.80
N SER A 119 -3.95 2.65 -9.96
CA SER A 119 -4.76 1.57 -9.47
C SER A 119 -4.62 1.40 -7.95
N ALA A 120 -5.55 0.65 -7.35
CA ALA A 120 -5.51 0.33 -5.93
C ALA A 120 -4.26 -0.48 -5.54
N GLU A 121 -3.81 -1.35 -6.44
CA GLU A 121 -2.61 -2.19 -6.28
C GLU A 121 -1.34 -1.35 -6.34
N GLU A 122 -1.28 -0.35 -7.23
CA GLU A 122 -0.15 0.59 -7.28
C GLU A 122 -0.10 1.46 -6.03
N THR A 123 -1.25 1.88 -5.50
CA THR A 123 -1.28 2.61 -4.22
C THR A 123 -0.83 1.71 -3.08
N SER A 124 -1.26 0.44 -3.07
CA SER A 124 -0.88 -0.54 -2.06
C SER A 124 0.59 -0.93 -2.14
N SER A 125 1.18 -0.98 -3.35
CA SER A 125 2.61 -1.23 -3.53
C SER A 125 3.47 -0.14 -2.92
N MET A 126 3.01 1.11 -2.93
CA MET A 126 3.72 2.22 -2.27
C MET A 126 3.76 2.04 -0.75
N VAL A 127 2.69 1.50 -0.15
CA VAL A 127 2.65 1.16 1.28
C VAL A 127 3.55 -0.04 1.58
N LEU A 128 3.52 -1.09 0.75
CA LEU A 128 4.41 -2.24 0.89
C LEU A 128 5.88 -1.86 0.79
N ARG A 129 6.22 -0.93 -0.12
CA ARG A 129 7.58 -0.42 -0.26
C ARG A 129 8.03 0.30 1.01
N MET A 130 7.17 1.13 1.60
CA MET A 130 7.43 1.74 2.91
C MET A 130 7.63 0.69 4.01
N MET A 131 6.83 -0.39 4.03
CA MET A 131 7.01 -1.48 5.01
C MET A 131 8.36 -2.19 4.83
N ARG A 132 8.81 -2.37 3.58
CA ARG A 132 10.15 -2.87 3.26
C ARG A 132 11.23 -1.92 3.75
N GLU A 133 11.13 -0.63 3.44
CA GLU A 133 12.10 0.40 3.84
C GLU A 133 12.25 0.47 5.38
N ILE A 134 11.15 0.38 6.13
CA ILE A 134 11.16 0.30 7.59
C ILE A 134 11.92 -0.95 8.07
N ALA A 135 11.66 -2.10 7.46
CA ALA A 135 12.36 -3.34 7.82
C ALA A 135 13.84 -3.31 7.46
N GLU A 136 14.20 -2.77 6.30
CA GLU A 136 15.59 -2.63 5.84
C GLU A 136 16.38 -1.69 6.76
N ALA A 137 15.77 -0.58 7.18
CA ALA A 137 16.36 0.34 8.14
C ALA A 137 16.63 -0.33 9.50
N TYR A 138 15.71 -1.18 9.97
CA TYR A 138 15.88 -1.94 11.21
C TYR A 138 16.93 -3.06 11.10
N LEU A 139 16.93 -3.80 9.99
CA LEU A 139 17.82 -4.95 9.78
C LEU A 139 19.22 -4.58 9.30
N GLY A 140 19.39 -3.38 8.74
CA GLY A 140 20.66 -2.93 8.14
C GLY A 140 21.04 -3.66 6.85
N THR A 141 20.09 -4.31 6.19
CA THR A 141 20.28 -5.07 4.95
C THR A 141 19.03 -5.01 4.06
N THR A 142 19.21 -5.24 2.76
CA THR A 142 18.10 -5.37 1.80
C THR A 142 17.21 -6.56 2.12
N VAL A 143 15.89 -6.38 2.02
CA VAL A 143 14.88 -7.41 2.23
C VAL A 143 14.26 -7.78 0.88
N LYS A 144 14.49 -9.02 0.42
CA LYS A 144 13.95 -9.53 -0.85
C LYS A 144 12.68 -10.36 -0.68
N ASN A 145 12.45 -10.90 0.51
CA ASN A 145 11.41 -11.90 0.77
C ASN A 145 10.38 -11.37 1.77
N ALA A 146 9.10 -11.48 1.44
CA ALA A 146 8.02 -11.09 2.31
C ALA A 146 6.82 -12.05 2.22
N VAL A 147 6.12 -12.21 3.33
CA VAL A 147 4.78 -12.80 3.38
C VAL A 147 3.80 -11.66 3.67
N VAL A 148 2.87 -11.43 2.75
CA VAL A 148 1.84 -10.37 2.88
C VAL A 148 0.50 -11.02 3.22
N THR A 149 -0.16 -10.55 4.27
CA THR A 149 -1.50 -11.02 4.62
C THR A 149 -2.55 -10.37 3.73
N VAL A 150 -3.59 -11.15 3.40
CA VAL A 150 -4.76 -10.72 2.62
C VAL A 150 -6.03 -11.10 3.40
N PRO A 151 -7.11 -10.32 3.31
CA PRO A 151 -8.38 -10.69 3.93
C PRO A 151 -8.87 -12.06 3.45
N ALA A 152 -9.44 -12.86 4.35
CA ALA A 152 -9.85 -14.23 4.04
C ALA A 152 -10.91 -14.32 2.92
N TYR A 153 -11.73 -13.29 2.77
CA TYR A 153 -12.78 -13.19 1.75
C TYR A 153 -12.26 -12.72 0.38
N PHE A 154 -10.96 -12.44 0.23
CA PHE A 154 -10.39 -12.12 -1.08
C PHE A 154 -10.46 -13.34 -2.00
N ASN A 155 -10.95 -13.11 -3.22
CA ASN A 155 -10.88 -14.08 -4.31
C ASN A 155 -9.43 -14.18 -4.85
N ASP A 156 -9.16 -15.18 -5.69
CA ASP A 156 -7.79 -15.44 -6.19
C ASP A 156 -7.19 -14.28 -6.99
N SER A 157 -8.02 -13.50 -7.70
CA SER A 157 -7.58 -12.29 -8.38
C SER A 157 -7.08 -11.26 -7.37
N GLN A 158 -7.88 -10.98 -6.34
CA GLN A 158 -7.54 -10.04 -5.28
C GLN A 158 -6.29 -10.48 -4.50
N ARG A 159 -6.12 -11.79 -4.25
CA ARG A 159 -4.92 -12.34 -3.59
C ARG A 159 -3.65 -12.12 -4.42
N SER A 160 -3.74 -12.37 -5.73
CA SER A 160 -2.61 -12.19 -6.66
C SER A 160 -2.24 -10.72 -6.84
N GLU A 161 -3.23 -9.83 -6.80
CA GLU A 161 -3.09 -8.39 -6.96
C GLU A 161 -2.51 -7.69 -5.72
N ASP A 162 -2.91 -8.10 -4.52
CA ASP A 162 -2.49 -7.46 -3.26
C ASP A 162 -1.05 -7.81 -2.83
N GLY A 163 -0.60 -9.04 -3.10
CA GLY A 163 0.70 -9.54 -2.62
C GLY A 163 1.80 -9.56 -3.70
N ALA A 164 1.66 -10.44 -4.70
CA ALA A 164 2.76 -10.78 -5.61
C ALA A 164 3.12 -9.65 -6.59
N ARG A 165 2.11 -9.00 -7.19
CA ARG A 165 2.34 -7.94 -8.19
C ARG A 165 2.81 -6.62 -7.60
N ALA A 166 2.60 -6.40 -6.31
CA ALA A 166 2.89 -5.14 -5.66
C ALA A 166 4.34 -5.09 -5.11
N TRP A 167 4.90 -6.23 -4.71
CA TRP A 167 6.27 -6.33 -4.17
C TRP A 167 7.37 -6.03 -5.20
N ASP A 168 7.17 -6.45 -6.46
CA ASP A 168 8.18 -6.36 -7.53
C ASP A 168 8.08 -5.06 -8.37
N ARG A 169 7.13 -4.16 -8.08
CA ARG A 169 6.97 -2.90 -8.83
C ARG A 169 7.89 -1.80 -8.27
N PRO A 170 8.55 -1.02 -9.16
CA PRO A 170 9.43 0.09 -8.76
C PRO A 170 8.70 1.24 -8.01
#